data_AF-A0A6I7F8N0-F1
#
_entry.id   AF-A0A6I7F8N0-F1
#
_cell.length_a   1.000
_cell.length_b   1.000
_cell.length_c   1.000
_cell.angle_alpha   90.00
_cell.angle_beta   90.00
_cell.angle_gamma   90.00
#
_symmetry.space_group_name_H-M   'P 1'
#
loop_
_entity.id
_entity.type
_entity.pdbx_description
1 polymer ?
#
loop_
_entity_poly.entity_id
_entity_poly.type
_entity_poly.pdbx_seq_one_letter_code
_entity_poly.pdbx_strand_id
1 'polypeptide(L)'
;MCIEKPSLTKGLKLSKEKPPLLRIELDDINSIPHVLYKGEKITDRIEIDFEWRTADAEHIGSAYFRIKHSIDRNGRPAVETKELEIGSRVYE
;
A
#
# COMPACT_ATOMS: atom_id res chain seq x y z
N MET A 1 37.66 24.11 9.08
CA MET A 1 36.39 24.74 8.67
C MET A 1 35.36 23.62 8.61
N CYS A 2 34.53 23.48 9.66
CA CYS A 2 33.53 22.42 9.74
C CYS A 2 32.32 22.83 8.90
N ILE A 3 31.96 22.04 7.90
CA ILE A 3 30.72 22.26 7.15
C ILE A 3 29.62 21.49 7.90
N GLU A 4 28.76 22.22 8.59
CA GLU A 4 27.55 21.68 9.19
C GLU A 4 26.62 21.15 8.09
N LYS A 5 26.15 19.90 8.24
CA LYS A 5 25.12 19.33 7.37
C LYS A 5 23.79 20.01 7.72
N PRO A 6 23.03 20.55 6.75
CA PRO A 6 21.74 21.16 7.07
C PRO A 6 20.76 20.09 7.56
N SER A 7 20.35 20.21 8.83
CA SER A 7 19.27 19.42 9.42
C SER A 7 17.94 19.82 8.78
N LEU A 8 17.33 18.91 8.02
CA LEU A 8 15.99 19.08 7.48
C LEU A 8 14.94 18.79 8.58
N THR A 9 14.80 19.72 9.52
CA THR A 9 13.58 19.87 10.32
C THR A 9 12.81 21.07 9.80
N LYS A 10 12.19 20.92 8.63
CA LYS A 10 11.11 21.81 8.19
C LYS A 10 9.80 21.07 8.40
N GLY A 11 9.02 21.56 9.36
CA GLY A 11 7.74 21.01 9.76
C GLY A 11 6.87 20.71 8.55
N LEU A 12 6.49 19.44 8.44
CA LEU A 12 5.47 19.00 7.49
C LEU A 12 4.16 19.65 7.93
N LYS A 13 3.75 20.71 7.25
CA LYS A 13 2.34 21.12 7.24
C LYS A 13 1.57 19.94 6.67
N LEU A 14 0.99 19.12 7.55
CA LEU A 14 0.08 18.05 7.17
C LEU A 14 -1.20 18.73 6.69
N SER A 15 -1.29 19.03 5.39
CA SER A 15 -2.58 19.31 4.77
C SER A 15 -3.52 18.15 5.14
N LYS A 16 -4.79 18.43 5.44
CA LYS A 16 -5.83 17.41 5.64
C LYS A 16 -6.16 16.71 4.30
N GLU A 17 -5.15 16.28 3.58
CA GLU A 17 -5.30 15.47 2.38
C GLU A 17 -5.76 14.09 2.81
N LYS A 18 -6.79 13.60 2.12
CA LYS A 18 -7.30 12.24 2.31
C LYS A 18 -6.11 11.28 2.19
N PRO A 19 -5.93 10.35 3.14
CA PRO A 19 -4.81 9.42 3.08
C PRO A 19 -4.87 8.64 1.76
N PRO A 20 -3.71 8.28 1.17
CA PRO A 20 -3.66 7.42 0.00
C PRO A 20 -4.49 6.15 0.21
N LEU A 21 -5.13 5.66 -0.84
CA LEU A 21 -5.89 4.40 -0.79
C LEU A 21 -4.98 3.24 -0.35
N LEU A 22 -3.82 3.13 -0.99
CA LEU A 22 -2.82 2.11 -0.72
C LEU A 22 -1.44 2.75 -0.87
N ARG A 23 -0.53 2.42 0.05
CA ARG A 23 0.88 2.79 0.00
C ARG A 23 1.69 1.57 0.38
N ILE A 24 2.60 1.20 -0.51
CA ILE A 24 3.53 0.09 -0.34
C ILE A 24 4.93 0.70 -0.42
N GLU A 25 5.69 0.60 0.66
CA GLU A 25 7.05 1.12 0.76
C GLU A 25 7.99 -0.05 1.06
N LEU A 26 9.06 -0.19 0.29
CA LEU A 26 10.15 -1.14 0.54
C LEU A 26 11.39 -0.34 0.95
N ASP A 27 12.00 -0.70 2.08
CA ASP A 27 13.29 -0.12 2.48
C ASP A 27 14.41 -0.61 1.56
N ASP A 28 14.35 -1.88 1.17
CA ASP A 28 15.19 -2.52 0.15
C ASP A 28 14.42 -3.68 -0.52
N ILE A 29 14.98 -4.24 -1.60
CA ILE A 29 14.29 -5.26 -2.43
C ILE A 29 13.99 -6.57 -1.69
N ASN A 30 14.73 -6.89 -0.62
CA ASN A 30 14.53 -8.11 0.18
C ASN A 30 13.71 -7.85 1.45
N SER A 31 13.39 -6.58 1.75
CA SER A 31 12.58 -6.23 2.91
C SER A 31 11.11 -6.63 2.72
N ILE A 32 10.47 -7.00 3.82
CA ILE A 32 9.01 -7.16 3.86
C ILE A 32 8.39 -5.77 3.70
N PRO A 33 7.50 -5.53 2.71
CA PRO A 33 6.97 -4.20 2.47
C PRO A 33 6.17 -3.64 3.65
N HIS A 34 6.34 -2.34 3.90
CA HIS A 34 5.46 -1.55 4.75
C HIS A 34 4.18 -1.22 3.96
N VAL A 35 3.03 -1.68 4.46
CA VAL A 35 1.75 -1.47 3.80
C VAL A 35 0.85 -0.58 4.65
N LEU A 36 0.37 0.52 4.06
CA LEU A 36 -0.72 1.31 4.60
C LEU A 36 -1.93 1.25 3.66
N TYR A 37 -3.08 0.87 4.20
CA TYR A 37 -4.36 0.87 3.48
C TYR A 37 -5.29 1.90 4.11
N LYS A 38 -5.74 2.88 3.30
CA LYS A 38 -6.55 4.03 3.75
C LYS A 38 -5.95 4.78 4.96
N GLY A 39 -4.62 4.80 5.04
CA GLY A 39 -3.87 5.43 6.14
C GLY A 39 -3.62 4.53 7.35
N GLU A 40 -4.16 3.31 7.38
CA GLU A 40 -3.93 2.35 8.48
C GLU A 40 -2.80 1.39 8.13
N LYS A 41 -1.85 1.23 9.06
CA LYS A 41 -0.75 0.26 8.90
C LYS A 41 -1.29 -1.15 9.02
N ILE A 42 -0.98 -2.00 8.04
CA ILE A 42 -1.26 -3.43 8.10
C ILE A 42 -0.07 -4.13 8.76
N THR A 43 -0.32 -4.80 9.89
CA THR A 43 0.67 -5.66 10.57
C THR A 43 0.49 -7.11 10.16
N ASP A 44 1.43 -7.97 10.57
CA ASP A 44 1.34 -9.43 10.42
C ASP A 44 0.98 -9.91 8.99
N ARG A 45 1.53 -9.20 7.99
CA ARG A 45 1.35 -9.52 6.56
C ARG A 45 1.90 -10.92 6.29
N ILE A 46 1.12 -11.70 5.56
CA ILE A 46 1.44 -13.04 5.10
C ILE A 46 1.80 -13.01 3.62
N GLU A 47 1.02 -12.26 2.82
CA GLU A 47 1.15 -12.20 1.36
C GLU A 47 0.67 -10.83 0.87
N ILE A 48 1.38 -10.26 -0.09
CA ILE A 48 1.06 -8.97 -0.70
C ILE A 48 1.19 -9.16 -2.21
N ASP A 49 0.05 -9.16 -2.91
CA ASP A 49 -0.01 -9.12 -4.35
C ASP A 49 -0.37 -7.70 -4.78
N PHE A 50 0.44 -7.13 -5.67
CA PHE A 50 0.13 -5.88 -6.35
C PHE A 50 0.42 -6.05 -7.83
N GLU A 51 -0.60 -5.82 -8.65
CA GLU A 51 -0.52 -5.91 -10.10
C GLU A 51 -1.08 -4.63 -10.70
N TRP A 52 -0.35 -4.07 -11.66
CA TRP A 52 -0.85 -3.03 -12.53
C TRP A 52 -0.88 -3.54 -13.97
N ARG A 53 -2.09 -3.70 -14.50
CA ARG A 53 -2.31 -4.11 -15.88
C ARG A 53 -2.39 -2.84 -16.72
N THR A 54 -1.53 -2.73 -17.73
CA THR A 54 -1.64 -1.65 -18.70
C THR A 54 -2.80 -1.91 -19.65
N ALA A 55 -3.35 -0.85 -20.25
CA ALA A 55 -4.38 -0.98 -21.27
C ALA A 55 -3.85 -1.76 -22.48
N ASP A 56 -4.75 -2.48 -23.14
CA ASP A 56 -4.57 -3.04 -24.48
C ASP A 56 -5.69 -2.53 -25.41
N ALA A 57 -5.87 -3.16 -26.58
CA ALA A 57 -6.90 -2.74 -27.53
C ALA A 57 -8.34 -2.92 -27.01
N GLU A 58 -8.55 -3.83 -26.04
CA GLU A 58 -9.86 -4.28 -25.55
C GLU A 58 -10.10 -3.89 -24.08
N HIS A 59 -9.05 -3.53 -23.33
CA HIS A 59 -9.12 -3.28 -21.89
C HIS A 59 -8.54 -1.93 -21.48
N ILE A 60 -9.20 -1.28 -20.52
CA ILE A 60 -8.64 -0.14 -19.80
C ILE A 60 -7.65 -0.68 -18.75
N GLY A 61 -6.53 0.01 -18.56
CA GLY A 61 -5.56 -0.35 -17.53
C GLY A 61 -6.21 -0.40 -16.15
N SER A 62 -5.84 -1.41 -15.37
CA SER A 62 -6.46 -1.72 -14.09
C SER A 62 -5.45 -2.03 -13.01
N ALA A 63 -5.83 -1.74 -11.78
CA ALA A 63 -5.06 -2.08 -10.59
C ALA A 63 -5.75 -3.24 -9.87
N TYR A 64 -4.98 -4.26 -9.54
CA TYR A 64 -5.40 -5.32 -8.64
C TYR A 64 -4.45 -5.33 -7.44
N PHE A 65 -5.01 -5.42 -6.24
CA PHE A 65 -4.21 -5.76 -5.08
C PHE A 65 -4.94 -6.73 -4.15
N ARG A 66 -4.14 -7.56 -3.50
CA ARG A 66 -4.59 -8.47 -2.44
C ARG A 66 -3.56 -8.50 -1.32
N ILE A 67 -4.01 -8.19 -0.11
CA ILE A 67 -3.17 -8.22 1.08
C ILE A 67 -3.77 -9.22 2.06
N LYS A 68 -3.06 -10.32 2.32
CA LYS A 68 -3.39 -11.27 3.37
C LYS A 68 -2.60 -10.92 4.62
N HIS A 69 -3.26 -10.84 5.76
CA HIS A 69 -2.60 -10.61 7.03
C HIS A 69 -3.25 -11.41 8.15
N SER A 70 -2.45 -11.75 9.16
CA SER A 70 -2.99 -12.36 10.36
C SER A 70 -3.65 -11.31 11.25
N ILE A 71 -4.70 -11.73 11.94
CA ILE A 71 -5.34 -10.97 12.99
C ILE A 71 -5.58 -11.90 14.18
N ASP A 72 -5.50 -11.36 15.39
CA ASP A 72 -6.00 -12.05 16.57
C ASP A 72 -7.51 -11.78 16.69
N ARG A 73 -8.31 -12.84 16.63
CA ARG A 73 -9.74 -12.78 16.95
C ARG A 73 -9.99 -13.55 18.24
N ASN A 74 -9.91 -12.86 19.36
CA ASN A 74 -10.17 -13.41 20.69
C ASN A 74 -9.19 -14.55 21.07
N GLY A 75 -7.88 -14.32 20.88
CA GLY A 75 -6.82 -15.29 21.19
C GLY A 75 -6.69 -16.41 20.16
N ARG A 76 -7.36 -16.31 19.01
CA ARG A 76 -7.27 -17.28 17.92
C ARG A 76 -6.72 -16.58 16.68
N PRO A 77 -5.64 -17.12 16.09
CA PRO A 77 -5.13 -16.59 14.84
C PRO A 77 -6.17 -16.82 13.74
N ALA A 78 -6.52 -15.74 13.05
CA ALA A 78 -7.31 -15.76 11.83
C ALA A 78 -6.54 -15.05 10.72
N VAL A 79 -6.96 -15.27 9.48
CA VAL A 79 -6.43 -14.59 8.30
C VAL A 79 -7.53 -13.70 7.73
N GLU A 80 -7.20 -12.43 7.53
CA GLU A 80 -8.03 -11.48 6.82
C GLU A 80 -7.41 -11.15 5.46
N THR A 81 -8.27 -10.96 4.46
CA THR A 81 -7.85 -10.56 3.11
C THR A 81 -8.48 -9.21 2.78
N LYS A 82 -7.65 -8.24 2.39
CA LYS A 82 -8.09 -6.98 1.80
C LYS A 82 -7.80 -7.02 0.31
N GLU A 83 -8.86 -6.96 -0.49
CA GLU A 83 -8.80 -7.13 -1.94
C GLU A 83 -9.57 -6.01 -2.63
N LEU A 84 -9.03 -5.51 -3.73
CA LEU A 84 -9.69 -4.54 -4.58
C LEU A 84 -9.19 -4.67 -6.02
N GLU A 85 -10.14 -4.66 -6.95
CA GLU A 85 -9.90 -4.54 -8.37
C GLU A 85 -10.50 -3.19 -8.85
N ILE A 86 -9.68 -2.32 -9.44
CA ILE A 86 -10.11 -1.05 -10.02
C ILE A 86 -9.82 -1.09 -11.51
N GLY A 87 -10.83 -0.88 -12.34
CA GLY A 87 -10.65 -0.71 -13.80
C GLY A 87 -11.50 -1.64 -14.67
N SER A 88 -12.31 -2.51 -14.08
CA SER A 88 -13.22 -3.40 -14.80
C SER A 88 -14.46 -2.64 -15.30
N ARG A 89 -14.28 -1.71 -16.25
CA ARG A 89 -15.36 -1.21 -17.10
C ARG A 89 -15.02 -1.55 -18.55
N VAL A 90 -15.49 -2.72 -18.98
CA VAL A 90 -15.70 -3.01 -20.40
C VAL A 90 -16.91 -2.15 -20.79
N TYR A 91 -16.79 -1.29 -21.80
CA TYR A 91 -17.97 -0.65 -22.38
C TYR A 91 -18.76 -1.76 -23.10
N GLU A 92 -20.02 -1.97 -22.69
CA GLU A 92 -21.02 -2.70 -23.49
C GLU A 92 -21.42 -1.89 -24.73
#